data_AF-A0A965FXP4-F1
#
_entry.id   AF-A0A965FXP4-F1
#
_cell.length_a   1.000
_cell.length_b   1.000
_cell.length_c   1.000
_cell.angle_alpha   90.00
_cell.angle_beta   90.00
_cell.angle_gamma   90.00
#
_symmetry.space_group_name_H-M   'P 1'
#
loop_
_entity.id
_entity.type
_entity.pdbx_description
1 polymer ?
#
loop_
_entity_poly.entity_id
_entity_poly.type
_entity_poly.pdbx_seq_one_letter_code
_entity_poly.pdbx_strand_id
1 'polypeptide(L)'
;MRAGQAFCSHILIDGPNALPRFRNKLERDYQVTLPRADADITQLNVDDVRELFRIFLTFIKANLNGQTKLRINASWASQEIFVTSFSGMTLPGVIYKQADLAAELTKLAERFGVKTAPVYRSVDQNSTIPLETIVDGDLQDRIRSLYNRDFISFGFSAWSN
;
A
#
# COMPACT_ATOMS: atom_id res chain seq x y z
N MET A 1 -3.20 -0.81 -5.77
CA MET A 1 -1.84 -1.30 -5.42
C MET A 1 -1.36 -0.68 -4.10
N ARG A 2 -0.95 -1.47 -3.10
CA ARG A 2 -0.71 -1.01 -1.71
C ARG A 2 0.35 0.10 -1.57
N ALA A 3 1.53 -0.08 -2.18
CA ALA A 3 2.59 0.93 -2.10
C ALA A 3 2.19 2.26 -2.77
N GLY A 4 1.48 2.20 -3.90
CA GLY A 4 0.98 3.40 -4.59
C GLY A 4 -0.04 4.15 -3.74
N GLN A 5 -0.99 3.43 -3.15
CA GLN A 5 -1.96 4.02 -2.22
C GLN A 5 -1.25 4.68 -1.03
N ALA A 6 -0.28 3.99 -0.41
CA ALA A 6 0.48 4.52 0.71
C ALA A 6 1.28 5.78 0.32
N PHE A 7 1.87 5.80 -0.88
CA PHE A 7 2.53 6.97 -1.42
C PHE A 7 1.56 8.15 -1.55
N CYS A 8 0.44 7.97 -2.25
CA CYS A 8 -0.54 9.05 -2.46
C CYS A 8 -1.11 9.57 -1.14
N SER A 9 -1.52 8.69 -0.23
CA SER A 9 -2.22 9.08 1.01
C SER A 9 -1.31 9.62 2.12
N HIS A 10 -0.05 9.18 2.18
CA HIS A 10 0.82 9.47 3.33
C HIS A 10 2.09 10.25 2.99
N ILE A 11 2.54 10.18 1.74
CA ILE A 11 3.84 10.73 1.32
C ILE A 11 3.68 11.88 0.34
N LEU A 12 2.83 11.77 -0.68
CA LEU A 12 2.66 12.81 -1.68
C LEU A 12 1.82 13.97 -1.14
N ILE A 13 0.66 13.66 -0.57
CA ILE A 13 -0.28 14.65 -0.03
C ILE A 13 0.11 15.00 1.41
N ASP A 14 0.35 16.29 1.65
CA ASP A 14 0.62 16.84 2.99
C ASP A 14 -0.69 17.19 3.71
N GLY A 15 -1.48 16.16 4.03
CA GLY A 15 -2.80 16.29 4.66
C GLY A 15 -2.91 15.57 6.02
N PRO A 16 -4.13 15.36 6.54
CA PRO A 16 -4.36 14.72 7.84
C PRO A 16 -3.74 13.33 7.99
N ASN A 17 -3.59 12.61 6.86
CA ASN A 17 -3.00 11.27 6.81
C ASN A 17 -1.50 11.29 6.49
N ALA A 18 -0.88 12.46 6.30
CA ALA A 18 0.54 12.57 6.01
C ALA A 18 1.36 11.95 7.14
N LEU A 19 2.54 11.44 6.79
CA LEU A 19 3.49 10.88 7.74
C LEU A 19 4.76 11.75 7.77
N PRO A 20 4.79 12.87 8.54
CA PRO A 20 5.84 13.88 8.46
C PRO A 20 7.24 13.33 8.72
N ARG A 21 7.39 12.37 9.65
CA ARG A 21 8.70 11.74 9.92
C ARG A 21 9.25 10.99 8.73
N PHE A 22 8.38 10.35 7.94
CA PHE A 22 8.77 9.63 6.73
C PHE A 22 9.04 10.61 5.58
N ARG A 23 8.17 11.62 5.39
CA ARG A 23 8.38 12.72 4.45
C ARG A 23 9.74 13.39 4.67
N ASN A 24 10.02 13.86 5.88
CA ASN A 24 11.29 14.53 6.22
C ASN A 24 12.52 13.63 6.01
N LYS A 25 12.41 12.32 6.29
CA LYS A 25 13.51 11.38 6.04
C LYS A 25 13.74 11.18 4.55
N LEU A 26 12.67 11.10 3.76
CA LEU A 26 12.75 10.94 2.33
C LEU A 26 13.35 12.18 1.67
N GLU A 27 12.89 13.38 2.03
CA GLU A 27 13.46 14.65 1.56
C GLU A 27 14.96 14.77 1.89
N ARG A 28 15.35 14.48 3.13
CA ARG A 28 16.75 14.58 3.58
C ARG A 28 17.66 13.54 2.92
N ASP A 29 17.26 12.27 2.92
CA ASP A 29 18.16 11.18 2.53
C ASP A 29 18.26 11.04 0.99
N TYR A 30 17.22 11.45 0.26
CA TYR A 30 17.14 11.36 -1.20
C TYR A 30 17.20 12.73 -1.89
N GLN A 31 17.39 13.82 -1.14
CA GLN A 31 17.55 15.18 -1.65
C GLN A 31 16.42 15.62 -2.60
N VAL A 32 15.18 15.30 -2.21
CA VAL A 32 13.98 15.64 -2.98
C VAL A 32 13.07 16.58 -2.22
N THR A 33 12.22 17.29 -2.95
CA THR A 33 11.20 18.18 -2.38
C THR A 33 9.83 17.56 -2.59
N LEU A 34 9.10 17.33 -1.50
CA LEU A 34 7.72 16.87 -1.56
C LEU A 34 6.76 18.06 -1.58
N PRO A 35 5.61 17.94 -2.27
CA PRO A 35 4.57 18.97 -2.24
C PRO A 35 4.15 19.29 -0.81
N ARG A 36 4.04 20.59 -0.49
CA ARG A 36 3.57 21.09 0.81
C ARG A 36 2.04 21.18 0.82
N ALA A 37 1.45 21.45 1.99
CA ALA A 37 0.00 21.42 2.19
C ALA A 37 -0.78 22.44 1.34
N ASP A 38 -0.13 23.51 0.91
CA ASP A 38 -0.66 24.56 0.05
C ASP A 38 -0.49 24.28 -1.46
N ALA A 39 0.20 23.19 -1.83
CA ALA A 39 0.39 22.83 -3.22
C ALA A 39 -0.91 22.28 -3.84
N ASP A 40 -1.24 22.74 -5.04
CA ASP A 40 -2.31 22.13 -5.84
C ASP A 40 -1.84 20.80 -6.43
N ILE A 41 -2.14 19.71 -5.73
CA ILE A 41 -1.75 18.35 -6.12
C ILE A 41 -2.31 17.92 -7.49
N THR A 42 -3.37 18.58 -7.98
CA THR A 42 -3.97 18.28 -9.29
C THR A 42 -3.17 18.87 -10.46
N GLN A 43 -2.29 19.83 -10.18
CA GLN A 43 -1.42 20.47 -11.17
C GLN A 43 -0.01 19.89 -11.19
N LEU A 44 0.27 18.87 -10.38
CA LEU A 44 1.57 18.24 -10.37
C LEU A 44 1.82 17.53 -11.71
N ASN A 45 3.03 17.74 -12.25
CA ASN A 45 3.48 17.00 -13.42
C ASN A 45 3.56 15.51 -13.07
N VAL A 46 2.93 14.67 -13.89
CA VAL A 46 2.90 13.22 -13.73
C VAL A 46 4.30 12.62 -13.71
N ASP A 47 5.23 13.16 -14.50
CA ASP A 47 6.61 12.66 -14.53
C ASP A 47 7.36 12.94 -13.21
N ASP A 48 7.13 14.11 -12.61
CA ASP A 48 7.70 14.45 -11.29
C ASP A 48 7.12 13.55 -10.20
N VAL A 49 5.81 13.28 -10.25
CA VAL A 49 5.13 12.35 -9.32
C VAL A 49 5.66 10.93 -9.50
N ARG A 50 5.91 10.50 -10.73
CA ARG A 50 6.51 9.19 -11.04
C ARG A 50 7.91 9.07 -10.46
N GLU A 51 8.72 10.10 -10.60
CA GLU A 51 10.08 10.10 -10.06
C GLU A 51 10.06 10.08 -8.51
N LEU A 52 9.19 10.88 -7.88
CA LEU A 52 8.98 10.82 -6.43
C LEU A 52 8.51 9.44 -5.97
N PHE A 53 7.64 8.78 -6.74
CA PHE A 53 7.20 7.43 -6.45
C PHE A 53 8.34 6.40 -6.58
N ARG A 54 9.20 6.53 -7.59
CA ARG A 54 10.40 5.69 -7.77
C ARG A 54 11.37 5.82 -6.59
N ILE A 55 11.59 7.04 -6.11
CA ILE A 55 12.39 7.32 -4.92
C ILE A 55 11.73 6.72 -3.68
N PHE A 56 10.41 6.86 -3.55
CA PHE A 56 9.67 6.23 -2.47
C PHE A 56 9.80 4.70 -2.48
N LEU A 57 9.73 4.04 -3.63
CA LEU A 57 9.96 2.60 -3.75
C LEU A 57 11.37 2.20 -3.30
N THR A 58 12.37 3.01 -3.63
CA THR A 58 13.76 2.82 -3.17
C THR A 58 13.85 2.94 -1.65
N PHE A 59 13.20 3.96 -1.08
CA PHE A 59 13.12 4.16 0.36
C PHE A 59 12.45 2.99 1.08
N ILE A 60 11.27 2.54 0.63
CA ILE A 60 10.57 1.44 1.31
C ILE A 60 11.31 0.12 1.14
N LYS A 61 12.07 -0.10 0.06
CA LYS A 61 12.96 -1.27 -0.06
C LYS A 61 14.00 -1.29 1.05
N ALA A 62 14.67 -0.16 1.29
CA ALA A 62 15.60 -0.02 2.40
C ALA A 62 14.89 -0.20 3.76
N ASN A 63 13.68 0.35 3.91
CA ASN A 63 12.90 0.24 5.14
C ASN A 63 12.49 -1.20 5.46
N LEU A 64 11.97 -1.95 4.48
CA LEU A 64 11.60 -3.36 4.63
C LEU A 64 12.81 -4.26 4.89
N ASN A 65 13.98 -3.92 4.35
CA ASN A 65 15.24 -4.63 4.60
C ASN A 65 15.92 -4.24 5.93
N GLY A 66 15.28 -3.40 6.77
CA GLY A 66 15.84 -2.96 8.05
C GLY A 66 17.02 -1.98 7.93
N GLN A 67 17.27 -1.42 6.75
CA GLN A 67 18.38 -0.49 6.49
C GLN A 67 18.05 0.95 6.91
N THR A 68 16.87 1.19 7.46
CA THR A 68 16.45 2.48 7.98
C THR A 68 16.15 2.40 9.48
N LYS A 69 16.46 3.46 10.23
CA LYS A 69 16.09 3.58 11.65
C LYS A 69 14.58 3.76 11.91
N LEU A 70 13.78 4.01 10.87
CA LEU A 70 12.33 4.12 11.02
C LEU A 70 11.72 2.72 11.07
N ARG A 71 10.71 2.55 11.93
CA ARG A 71 9.90 1.34 11.94
C ARG A 71 9.19 1.18 10.60
N ILE A 72 8.94 -0.06 10.21
CA ILE A 72 8.13 -0.37 9.05
C ILE A 72 6.70 0.10 9.34
N ASN A 73 6.14 0.92 8.45
CA ASN A 73 4.76 1.38 8.57
C ASN A 73 3.79 0.32 8.03
N ALA A 74 2.66 0.16 8.70
CA ALA A 74 1.65 -0.81 8.30
C ALA A 74 1.11 -0.57 6.88
N SER A 75 1.09 0.66 6.37
CA SER A 75 0.58 0.98 5.04
C SER A 75 1.39 0.35 3.91
N TRP A 76 2.68 0.01 4.10
CA TRP A 76 3.51 -0.64 3.06
C TRP A 76 4.22 -1.91 3.53
N ALA A 77 3.97 -2.38 4.75
CA ALA A 77 4.46 -3.66 5.23
C ALA A 77 3.97 -4.84 4.37
N SER A 78 4.80 -5.89 4.26
CA SER A 78 4.43 -7.16 3.61
C SER A 78 3.20 -7.77 4.30
N GLN A 79 2.28 -8.35 3.53
CA GLN A 79 1.16 -9.11 4.09
C GLN A 79 1.64 -10.38 4.81
N GLU A 80 2.72 -11.00 4.32
CA GLU A 80 3.33 -12.16 4.94
C GLU A 80 3.79 -11.88 6.37
N ILE A 81 4.34 -10.68 6.65
CA ILE A 81 4.75 -10.28 8.01
C ILE A 81 3.55 -10.26 8.96
N PHE A 82 2.38 -9.80 8.49
CA PHE A 82 1.18 -9.80 9.33
C PHE A 82 0.72 -11.23 9.62
N VAL A 83 0.61 -12.08 8.59
CA VAL A 83 0.14 -13.46 8.75
C VAL A 83 1.09 -14.26 9.64
N THR A 84 2.40 -14.14 9.42
CA THR A 84 3.42 -14.83 10.22
C THR A 84 3.44 -14.32 11.65
N SER A 85 3.20 -13.01 11.89
CA SER A 85 3.13 -12.47 13.25
C SER A 85 2.01 -13.07 14.10
N PHE A 86 0.89 -13.50 13.49
CA PHE A 86 -0.17 -14.21 14.23
C PHE A 86 0.31 -15.56 14.72
N SER A 87 1.11 -16.30 13.93
CA SER A 87 1.54 -17.67 14.26
C SER A 87 2.27 -17.79 15.60
N GLY A 88 2.89 -16.72 16.10
CA GLY A 88 3.52 -16.70 17.42
C GLY A 88 2.54 -16.71 18.60
N MET A 89 1.26 -16.40 18.38
CA MET A 89 0.20 -16.44 19.39
C MET A 89 -0.90 -17.46 19.05
N THR A 90 -1.31 -17.53 17.78
CA THR A 90 -2.33 -18.46 17.29
C THR A 90 -2.31 -18.55 15.76
N LEU A 91 -2.72 -19.68 15.20
CA LEU A 91 -2.88 -19.81 13.76
C LEU A 91 -4.18 -19.13 13.31
N PRO A 92 -4.17 -18.32 12.23
CA PRO A 92 -5.41 -17.80 11.66
C PRO A 92 -6.33 -18.96 11.25
N GLY A 93 -7.57 -18.96 11.75
CA GLY A 93 -8.55 -19.99 11.38
C GLY A 93 -9.02 -19.87 9.94
N VAL A 94 -9.06 -18.64 9.39
CA VAL A 94 -9.45 -18.36 8.00
C VAL A 94 -8.72 -17.12 7.50
N ILE A 95 -8.30 -17.11 6.23
CA ILE A 95 -7.77 -15.95 5.51
C ILE A 95 -8.58 -15.79 4.22
N TYR A 96 -9.16 -14.62 3.99
CA TYR A 96 -9.94 -14.33 2.80
C TYR A 96 -9.18 -13.42 1.84
N LYS A 97 -9.29 -13.68 0.53
CA LYS A 97 -8.81 -12.76 -0.50
C LYS A 97 -9.81 -11.64 -0.68
N GLN A 98 -9.32 -10.42 -0.94
CA GLN A 98 -10.18 -9.25 -1.12
C GLN A 98 -11.23 -9.44 -2.22
N ALA A 99 -10.86 -10.11 -3.32
CA ALA A 99 -11.76 -10.41 -4.43
C ALA A 99 -12.97 -11.28 -4.03
N ASP A 100 -12.81 -12.12 -3.01
CA ASP A 100 -13.84 -13.06 -2.57
C ASP A 100 -14.63 -12.55 -1.35
N LEU A 101 -14.24 -11.39 -0.77
CA LEU A 101 -14.81 -10.89 0.49
C LEU A 101 -16.32 -10.75 0.47
N ALA A 102 -16.89 -10.31 -0.65
CA ALA A 102 -18.34 -10.16 -0.76
C ALA A 102 -19.07 -11.50 -0.53
N ALA A 103 -18.62 -12.56 -1.18
CA ALA A 103 -19.21 -13.89 -1.02
C ALA A 103 -18.86 -14.51 0.34
N GLU A 104 -17.61 -14.40 0.76
CA GLU A 104 -17.11 -15.06 1.97
C GLU A 104 -17.68 -14.43 3.26
N LEU A 105 -17.88 -13.11 3.30
CA LEU A 105 -18.50 -12.45 4.45
C LEU A 105 -19.98 -12.81 4.59
N THR A 106 -20.70 -12.99 3.48
CA THR A 106 -22.09 -13.49 3.51
C THR A 106 -22.14 -14.90 4.09
N LYS A 107 -21.32 -15.83 3.58
CA LYS A 107 -21.24 -17.21 4.11
C LYS A 107 -20.87 -17.24 5.59
N LEU A 108 -19.95 -16.36 6.01
CA LEU A 108 -19.55 -16.25 7.40
C LEU A 108 -20.73 -15.83 8.28
N ALA A 109 -21.52 -14.84 7.85
CA ALA A 109 -22.68 -14.36 8.59
C ALA A 109 -23.76 -15.47 8.74
N GLU A 110 -24.03 -16.21 7.66
CA GLU A 110 -24.98 -17.33 7.67
C GLU A 110 -24.60 -18.42 8.68
N ARG A 111 -23.30 -18.75 8.80
CA ARG A 111 -22.79 -19.72 9.78
C ARG A 111 -23.10 -19.37 11.24
N PHE A 112 -23.31 -18.09 11.54
CA PHE A 112 -23.68 -17.60 12.87
C PHE A 112 -25.16 -17.25 13.00
N GLY A 113 -26.00 -17.68 12.04
CA GLY A 113 -27.44 -17.46 12.07
C GLY A 113 -27.86 -16.01 11.75
N VAL A 114 -26.95 -15.20 11.20
CA VAL A 114 -27.25 -13.83 10.77
C VAL A 114 -28.02 -13.90 9.44
N LYS A 115 -29.33 -13.70 9.50
CA LYS A 115 -30.24 -13.84 8.34
C LYS A 115 -30.08 -12.74 7.29
N THR A 116 -29.60 -11.57 7.69
CA THR A 116 -29.41 -10.41 6.81
C THR A 116 -28.02 -9.84 7.02
N ALA A 117 -27.05 -10.38 6.31
CA ALA A 117 -25.70 -9.85 6.31
C ALA A 117 -25.67 -8.48 5.58
N PRO A 118 -24.94 -7.47 6.11
CA PRO A 118 -24.70 -6.26 5.34
C PRO A 118 -23.89 -6.59 4.08
N VAL A 119 -24.23 -5.95 2.97
CA VAL A 119 -23.48 -6.12 1.72
C VAL A 119 -22.10 -5.51 1.89
N TYR A 120 -21.06 -6.32 1.67
CA TYR A 120 -19.69 -5.81 1.59
C TYR A 120 -19.58 -4.82 0.44
N ARG A 121 -19.17 -3.60 0.75
CA ARG A 121 -18.78 -2.60 -0.25
C ARG A 121 -17.28 -2.44 -0.14
N SER A 122 -16.58 -2.69 -1.25
CA SER A 122 -15.19 -2.28 -1.35
C SER A 122 -15.12 -0.78 -1.15
N VAL A 123 -14.14 -0.34 -0.37
CA VAL A 123 -13.83 1.09 -0.28
C VAL A 123 -13.09 1.45 -1.56
N ASP A 124 -13.71 2.24 -2.42
CA ASP A 124 -13.02 2.81 -3.58
C ASP A 124 -11.84 3.64 -3.08
N GLN A 125 -10.65 3.21 -3.47
CA GLN A 125 -9.41 3.88 -3.12
C GLN A 125 -9.16 5.00 -4.13
N ASN A 126 -10.09 5.96 -4.23
CA ASN A 126 -9.94 7.12 -5.11
C ASN A 126 -8.77 7.97 -4.61
N SER A 127 -7.58 7.70 -5.13
CA SER A 127 -6.44 8.60 -5.01
C SER A 127 -6.67 9.78 -5.94
N THR A 128 -6.30 10.98 -5.49
CA THR A 128 -6.43 12.20 -6.30
C THR A 128 -5.67 12.10 -7.62
N ILE A 129 -4.59 11.32 -7.64
CA ILE A 129 -3.86 10.96 -8.86
C ILE A 129 -4.07 9.46 -9.12
N PRO A 130 -4.62 9.06 -10.29
CA PRO A 130 -4.82 7.66 -10.61
C PRO A 130 -3.49 6.93 -10.77
N LEU A 131 -3.34 5.75 -10.15
CA LEU A 131 -2.06 5.03 -10.12
C LEU A 131 -1.59 4.60 -11.52
N GLU A 132 -2.52 4.39 -12.45
CA GLU A 132 -2.27 4.03 -13.85
C GLU A 132 -1.51 5.12 -14.60
N THR A 133 -1.58 6.37 -14.13
CA THR A 133 -0.80 7.47 -14.71
C THR A 133 0.65 7.49 -14.22
N ILE A 134 0.90 6.92 -13.03
CA ILE A 134 2.19 6.96 -12.35
C ILE A 134 2.97 5.66 -12.61
N VAL A 135 2.32 4.51 -12.51
CA VAL A 135 2.97 3.19 -12.53
C VAL A 135 3.20 2.71 -13.96
N ASP A 136 4.46 2.64 -14.36
CA ASP A 136 4.90 1.99 -15.59
C ASP A 136 5.42 0.56 -15.35
N GLY A 137 5.91 -0.08 -16.41
CA GLY A 137 6.46 -1.44 -16.32
C GLY A 137 7.67 -1.58 -15.39
N ASP A 138 8.61 -0.61 -15.40
CA ASP A 138 9.79 -0.65 -14.51
C ASP A 138 9.38 -0.53 -13.04
N LEU A 139 8.45 0.38 -12.74
CA LEU A 139 7.90 0.52 -11.39
C LEU A 139 7.20 -0.77 -10.97
N GLN A 140 6.38 -1.36 -11.84
CA GLN A 140 5.70 -2.62 -11.55
C GLN A 140 6.67 -3.75 -11.24
N ASP A 141 7.77 -3.88 -11.97
CA ASP A 141 8.83 -4.85 -11.70
C ASP A 141 9.53 -4.57 -10.37
N ARG A 142 9.79 -3.30 -10.02
CA ARG A 142 10.33 -2.92 -8.70
C ARG A 142 9.40 -3.30 -7.57
N ILE A 143 8.10 -3.10 -7.73
CA ILE A 143 7.07 -3.44 -6.74
C ILE A 143 7.00 -4.96 -6.56
N ARG A 144 7.05 -5.71 -7.66
CA ARG A 144 7.10 -7.18 -7.61
C ARG A 144 8.37 -7.66 -6.88
N SER A 145 9.52 -7.06 -7.18
CA SER A 145 10.79 -7.38 -6.48
C SER A 145 10.70 -7.05 -4.99
N LEU A 146 10.11 -5.90 -4.64
CA LEU A 146 9.94 -5.44 -3.27
C LEU A 146 9.06 -6.40 -2.44
N TYR A 147 7.96 -6.87 -3.02
CA TYR A 147 6.97 -7.73 -2.37
C TYR A 147 7.07 -9.19 -2.80
N ASN A 148 8.24 -9.65 -3.29
CA ASN A 148 8.39 -10.97 -3.90
C ASN A 148 7.85 -12.12 -3.03
N ARG A 149 8.04 -12.04 -1.70
CA ARG A 149 7.48 -13.02 -0.76
C ARG A 149 5.95 -13.05 -0.78
N ASP A 150 5.30 -11.90 -0.80
CA ASP A 150 3.84 -11.83 -0.90
C ASP A 150 3.34 -12.40 -2.23
N PHE A 151 4.04 -12.13 -3.35
CA PHE A 151 3.70 -12.70 -4.65
C PHE A 151 3.79 -14.23 -4.66
N ILE A 152 4.85 -14.79 -4.07
CA ILE A 152 5.04 -16.24 -3.95
C ILE A 152 4.01 -16.86 -3.00
N SER A 153 3.83 -16.29 -1.80
CA SER A 153 3.00 -16.88 -0.74
C SER A 153 1.51 -16.77 -1.00
N PHE A 154 1.04 -15.71 -1.67
CA PHE A 154 -0.39 -15.45 -1.88
C PHE A 154 -0.83 -15.59 -3.34
N GLY A 155 0.10 -15.80 -4.28
CA GLY A 155 -0.19 -15.95 -5.69
C GLY A 155 -0.72 -14.67 -6.33
N PHE A 156 -0.24 -13.50 -5.91
CA PHE A 156 -0.63 -12.24 -6.52
C PHE A 156 -0.19 -12.17 -7.98
N SER A 157 -1.06 -11.63 -8.84
CA SER A 157 -0.75 -11.34 -10.24
C SER A 157 -0.19 -9.95 -10.41
N ALA A 158 0.36 -9.68 -11.60
CA ALA A 158 0.60 -8.33 -12.05
C ALA A 158 -0.66 -7.46 -11.82
N TRP A 159 -0.48 -6.23 -11.37
CA TRP A 159 -1.57 -5.28 -11.29
C TRP A 159 -2.10 -5.03 -12.71
N SER A 160 -3.41 -5.18 -12.89
CA SER A 160 -4.14 -4.82 -14.09
C SER A 160 -5.14 -3.72 -13.71
N ASN A 161 -5.15 -2.64 -14.48
CA ASN A 161 -6.13 -1.56 -14.37
C ASN A 161 -7.56 -2.09 -14.45
#